data_AF-A0A0D3IUU8-F1
#
_entry.id   AF-A0A0D3IUU8-F1
#
_cell.length_a   1.000
_cell.length_b   1.000
_cell.length_c   1.000
_cell.angle_alpha   90.00
_cell.angle_beta   90.00
_cell.angle_gamma   90.00
#
_symmetry.space_group_name_H-M   'P 1'
#
loop_
_entity.id
_entity.type
_entity.pdbx_description
1 polymer ?
#
loop_
_entity_poly.entity_id
_entity_poly.type
_entity_poly.pdbx_seq_one_letter_code
_entity_poly.pdbx_strand_id
1 'polypeptide(L)'
;MLLAAHLAAQAHTHGGLGPGPGPWAHEPAELHSLSSTALDEAAERLSRELPHRYCFLVAKDGAVVHESYSANSSETLYSMDSAMKLGTAALIGIAHADGMLDLDAPLAEYGLEPTADWGPYWPLVTTRHLLSMVSGLGQKPPGTAFAYDSGSHLQELIWLLEHVTREAS
;
A
#
# COMPACT_ATOMS: atom_id res chain seq x y z
N MET A 1 31.21 27.60 26.66
CA MET A 1 31.38 26.24 26.11
C MET A 1 30.00 25.59 26.07
N LEU A 2 29.21 25.84 25.03
CA LEU A 2 27.92 25.20 24.80
C LEU A 2 28.04 24.37 23.53
N LEU A 3 27.84 23.06 23.68
CA LEU A 3 27.80 22.10 22.57
C LEU A 3 26.38 22.13 22.00
N ALA A 4 26.20 22.67 20.80
CA ALA A 4 24.97 22.51 20.03
C ALA A 4 25.08 21.22 19.22
N ALA A 5 24.47 20.14 19.70
CA ALA A 5 24.33 18.91 18.93
C ALA A 5 23.36 19.15 17.77
N HIS A 6 23.90 19.34 16.57
CA HIS A 6 23.12 19.24 15.34
C HIS A 6 22.82 17.75 15.12
N LEU A 7 21.60 17.29 15.40
CA LEU A 7 21.06 16.13 14.71
C LEU A 7 20.82 16.54 13.26
N ALA A 8 21.85 16.40 12.42
CA ALA A 8 21.62 16.24 11.00
C ALA A 8 20.94 14.88 10.85
N ALA A 9 19.63 14.87 10.59
CA ALA A 9 18.98 13.72 10.00
C ALA A 9 19.76 13.41 8.73
N GLN A 10 20.51 12.31 8.72
CA GLN A 10 21.14 11.83 7.51
C GLN A 10 19.99 11.45 6.58
N ALA A 11 19.69 12.33 5.62
CA ALA A 11 18.89 11.97 4.47
C ALA A 11 19.60 10.80 3.81
N HIS A 12 19.10 9.58 4.04
CA HIS A 12 19.53 8.44 3.28
C HIS A 12 19.25 8.75 1.82
N THR A 13 20.30 9.01 1.05
CA THR A 13 20.24 9.07 -0.41
C THR A 13 19.99 7.65 -0.88
N HIS A 14 18.74 7.19 -0.80
CA HIS A 14 18.27 6.14 -1.69
C HIS A 14 18.34 6.76 -3.08
N GLY A 15 19.42 6.48 -3.81
CA GLY A 15 19.54 6.90 -5.20
C GLY A 15 18.30 6.42 -5.96
N GLY A 16 17.52 7.35 -6.48
CA GLY A 16 16.76 7.27 -7.73
C GLY A 16 15.78 6.11 -7.97
N LEU A 17 15.44 5.27 -6.99
CA LEU A 17 14.50 4.16 -7.20
C LEU A 17 13.05 4.64 -7.01
N GLY A 18 12.51 5.26 -8.05
CA GLY A 18 11.16 5.81 -8.14
C GLY A 18 11.19 7.20 -8.80
N PRO A 19 10.04 7.77 -9.18
CA PRO A 19 10.00 9.04 -9.90
C PRO A 19 10.50 10.22 -9.04
N GLY A 20 10.76 9.99 -7.74
CA GLY A 20 10.98 11.05 -6.78
C GLY A 20 9.78 12.02 -6.78
N PRO A 21 10.00 13.31 -6.51
CA PRO A 21 8.94 14.32 -6.58
C PRO A 21 8.57 14.74 -8.01
N GLY A 22 9.21 14.18 -9.04
CA GLY A 22 9.04 14.57 -10.44
C GLY A 22 8.15 13.61 -11.25
N PRO A 23 7.95 13.90 -12.55
CA PRO A 23 7.33 12.92 -13.45
C PRO A 23 8.21 11.67 -13.58
N TRP A 24 7.59 10.54 -13.90
CA TRP A 24 8.34 9.31 -14.22
C TRP A 24 9.26 9.52 -15.44
N ALA A 25 10.48 9.02 -15.34
CA ALA A 25 11.35 8.87 -16.50
C ALA A 25 10.88 7.68 -17.35
N HIS A 26 11.04 7.80 -18.67
CA HIS A 26 10.79 6.71 -19.62
C HIS A 26 12.10 6.33 -20.27
N GLU A 27 12.47 5.06 -20.15
CA GLU A 27 13.76 4.56 -20.64
C GLU A 27 13.58 3.24 -21.41
N PRO A 28 14.42 2.96 -22.42
CA PRO A 28 14.37 1.68 -23.14
C PRO A 28 14.56 0.49 -22.19
N ALA A 29 13.77 -0.56 -22.38
CA ALA A 29 13.80 -1.74 -21.52
C ALA A 29 15.19 -2.40 -21.47
N GLU A 30 15.97 -2.29 -22.55
CA GLU A 30 17.32 -2.83 -22.66
C GLU A 30 18.29 -2.22 -21.65
N LEU A 31 18.13 -0.94 -21.29
CA LEU A 31 18.95 -0.29 -20.25
C LEU A 31 18.71 -0.90 -18.86
N HIS A 32 17.54 -1.52 -18.68
CA HIS A 32 17.11 -2.18 -17.44
C HIS A 32 17.18 -3.69 -17.53
N SER A 33 17.98 -4.26 -18.45
CA SER A 33 18.11 -5.71 -18.64
C SER A 33 16.77 -6.41 -18.91
N LEU A 34 15.88 -5.75 -19.65
CA LEU A 34 14.61 -6.27 -20.15
C LEU A 34 14.59 -6.19 -21.68
N SER A 35 13.64 -6.87 -22.33
CA SER A 35 13.48 -6.87 -23.79
C SER A 35 12.24 -6.07 -24.18
N SER A 36 12.42 -4.98 -24.94
CA SER A 36 11.30 -4.19 -25.44
C SER A 36 10.38 -5.03 -26.30
N THR A 37 10.94 -5.86 -27.19
CA THR A 37 10.15 -6.80 -28.03
C THR A 37 9.28 -7.74 -27.21
N ALA A 38 9.80 -8.30 -26.11
CA ALA A 38 9.01 -9.20 -25.26
C ALA A 38 7.88 -8.46 -24.53
N LEU A 39 8.11 -7.19 -24.14
CA LEU A 39 7.10 -6.35 -23.50
C LEU A 39 6.00 -5.94 -24.49
N ASP A 40 6.38 -5.63 -25.74
CA ASP A 40 5.45 -5.32 -26.82
C ASP A 40 4.58 -6.55 -27.18
N GLU A 41 5.20 -7.72 -27.34
CA GLU A 41 4.47 -8.99 -27.55
C GLU A 41 3.49 -9.29 -26.41
N ALA A 42 3.88 -8.99 -25.16
CA ALA A 42 2.99 -9.13 -24.00
C ALA A 42 1.81 -8.14 -24.08
N ALA A 43 2.06 -6.88 -24.43
CA ALA A 43 1.02 -5.87 -24.58
C ALA A 43 0.01 -6.20 -25.68
N GLU A 44 0.50 -6.66 -26.83
CA GLU A 44 -0.34 -7.15 -27.93
C GLU A 44 -1.19 -8.34 -27.51
N ARG A 45 -0.58 -9.29 -26.79
CA ARG A 45 -1.27 -10.46 -26.28
C ARG A 45 -2.35 -10.09 -25.27
N LEU A 46 -2.06 -9.19 -24.32
CA LEU A 46 -3.04 -8.67 -23.36
C LEU A 46 -4.22 -8.00 -24.08
N SER A 47 -3.94 -7.16 -25.07
CA SER A 47 -4.98 -6.47 -25.85
C SER A 47 -5.89 -7.44 -26.60
N ARG A 48 -5.33 -8.54 -27.12
CA ARG A 48 -6.07 -9.57 -27.86
C ARG A 48 -6.85 -10.53 -26.95
N GLU A 49 -6.25 -10.99 -25.85
CA GLU A 49 -6.81 -12.03 -24.99
C GLU A 49 -7.68 -11.46 -23.86
N LEU A 50 -7.43 -10.22 -23.44
CA LEU A 50 -8.12 -9.54 -22.34
C LEU A 50 -8.63 -8.17 -22.82
N PRO A 51 -9.66 -8.10 -23.68
CA PRO A 51 -10.10 -6.85 -24.31
C PRO A 51 -10.63 -5.78 -23.33
N HIS A 52 -10.85 -6.14 -22.07
CA HIS A 52 -11.22 -5.22 -20.98
C HIS A 52 -10.03 -4.81 -20.10
N ARG A 53 -8.80 -5.22 -20.44
CA ARG A 53 -7.57 -4.71 -19.85
C ARG A 53 -7.09 -3.54 -20.72
N TYR A 54 -7.28 -2.33 -20.21
CA TYR A 54 -7.05 -1.13 -21.01
C TYR A 54 -5.61 -0.61 -20.96
N CYS A 55 -4.86 -0.96 -19.92
CA CYS A 55 -3.47 -0.52 -19.75
C CYS A 55 -2.57 -1.65 -19.26
N PHE A 56 -1.28 -1.56 -19.61
CA PHE A 56 -0.20 -2.39 -19.10
C PHE A 56 1.04 -1.52 -18.92
N LEU A 57 1.62 -1.52 -17.71
CA LEU A 57 2.79 -0.74 -17.36
C LEU A 57 3.81 -1.62 -16.65
N VAL A 58 5.08 -1.44 -17.00
CA VAL A 58 6.22 -2.05 -16.31
C VAL A 58 7.21 -0.93 -15.94
N ALA A 59 7.57 -0.88 -14.67
CA ALA A 59 8.61 0.01 -14.16
C ALA A 59 9.76 -0.82 -13.57
N LYS A 60 11.00 -0.39 -13.83
CA LYS A 60 12.21 -1.03 -13.31
C LYS A 60 13.32 0.01 -13.12
N ASP A 61 14.10 -0.14 -12.05
CA ASP A 61 15.19 0.75 -11.64
C ASP A 61 14.82 2.25 -11.63
N GLY A 62 13.57 2.57 -11.26
CA GLY A 62 13.07 3.93 -11.16
C GLY A 62 12.52 4.55 -12.45
N ALA A 63 12.54 3.83 -13.57
CA ALA A 63 11.96 4.29 -14.85
C ALA A 63 10.78 3.42 -15.29
N VAL A 64 9.86 4.02 -16.04
CA VAL A 64 8.86 3.28 -16.84
C VAL A 64 9.57 2.76 -18.07
N VAL A 65 9.60 1.44 -18.22
CA VAL A 65 10.32 0.75 -19.31
C VAL A 65 9.41 0.26 -20.42
N HIS A 66 8.11 0.18 -20.12
CA HIS A 66 7.05 -0.06 -21.08
C HIS A 66 5.73 0.45 -20.51
N GLU A 67 4.95 1.10 -21.34
CA GLU A 67 3.54 1.35 -21.07
C GLU A 67 2.74 1.29 -22.36
N SER A 68 1.51 0.78 -22.27
CA SER A 68 0.60 0.70 -23.39
C SER A 68 -0.83 0.91 -22.93
N TYR A 69 -1.61 1.53 -23.80
CA TYR A 69 -2.99 1.95 -23.59
C TYR A 69 -3.79 1.60 -24.85
N SER A 70 -4.96 1.00 -24.70
CA SER A 70 -5.79 0.59 -25.85
C SER A 70 -6.89 1.59 -26.17
N ALA A 71 -7.85 1.76 -25.26
CA ALA A 71 -9.00 2.67 -25.41
C ALA A 71 -9.00 3.80 -24.36
N ASN A 72 -7.87 4.07 -23.74
CA ASN A 72 -7.70 5.00 -22.63
C ASN A 72 -6.34 5.73 -22.72
N SER A 73 -5.97 6.41 -21.64
CA SER A 73 -4.69 7.11 -21.49
C SER A 73 -4.18 7.02 -20.06
N SER A 74 -2.95 7.51 -19.81
CA SER A 74 -2.38 7.70 -18.47
C SER A 74 -3.30 8.48 -17.52
N GLU A 75 -4.09 9.40 -18.07
CA GLU A 75 -4.97 10.31 -17.31
C GLU A 75 -6.38 9.75 -17.11
N THR A 76 -6.69 8.56 -17.62
CA THR A 76 -8.02 7.98 -17.47
C THR A 76 -8.22 7.47 -16.05
N LEU A 77 -9.22 8.01 -15.35
CA LEU A 77 -9.54 7.62 -13.98
C LEU A 77 -10.27 6.27 -13.92
N TYR A 78 -9.84 5.41 -13.00
CA TYR A 78 -10.48 4.14 -12.68
C TYR A 78 -10.74 4.03 -11.18
N SER A 79 -11.76 3.28 -10.79
CA SER A 79 -11.87 2.83 -9.41
C SER A 79 -10.67 1.93 -9.08
N MET A 80 -9.99 2.21 -7.98
CA MET A 80 -8.88 1.38 -7.51
C MET A 80 -9.36 0.15 -6.74
N ASP A 81 -10.63 0.10 -6.34
CA ASP A 81 -11.24 -0.98 -5.55
C ASP A 81 -10.29 -1.50 -4.46
N SER A 82 -9.92 -2.78 -4.53
CA SER A 82 -9.04 -3.41 -3.55
C SER A 82 -7.58 -3.02 -3.67
N ALA A 83 -7.13 -2.44 -4.79
CA ALA A 83 -5.78 -1.90 -4.90
C ALA A 83 -5.58 -0.70 -3.95
N MET A 84 -6.65 0.02 -3.59
CA MET A 84 -6.58 1.14 -2.65
C MET A 84 -6.14 0.72 -1.23
N LYS A 85 -6.23 -0.57 -0.89
CA LYS A 85 -5.69 -1.10 0.38
C LYS A 85 -4.19 -0.80 0.54
N LEU A 86 -3.44 -0.67 -0.56
CA LEU A 86 -2.04 -0.24 -0.53
C LEU A 86 -1.87 1.16 0.04
N GLY A 87 -2.80 2.10 -0.26
CA GLY A 87 -2.76 3.42 0.33
C GLY A 87 -3.08 3.40 1.82
N THR A 88 -4.06 2.62 2.26
CA THR A 88 -4.31 2.40 3.70
C THR A 88 -3.09 1.81 4.40
N ALA A 89 -2.45 0.80 3.82
CA ALA A 89 -1.23 0.21 4.37
C ALA A 89 -0.08 1.21 4.44
N ALA A 90 0.09 2.06 3.43
CA ALA A 90 1.10 3.12 3.43
C ALA A 90 0.86 4.15 4.55
N LEU A 91 -0.39 4.60 4.73
CA LEU A 91 -0.76 5.54 5.78
C LEU A 91 -0.56 4.94 7.18
N ILE A 92 -0.93 3.67 7.39
CA ILE A 92 -0.63 2.95 8.64
C ILE A 92 0.88 2.85 8.87
N GLY A 93 1.65 2.57 7.81
CA GLY A 93 3.11 2.53 7.89
C GLY A 93 3.73 3.86 8.33
N ILE A 94 3.21 4.99 7.84
CA ILE A 94 3.61 6.33 8.26
C ILE A 94 3.25 6.56 9.73
N ALA A 95 1.99 6.32 10.12
CA ALA A 95 1.54 6.50 11.50
C ALA A 95 2.34 5.64 12.50
N HIS A 96 2.70 4.41 12.11
CA HIS A 96 3.58 3.56 12.90
C HIS A 96 5.01 4.13 12.99
N ALA A 97 5.59 4.57 11.88
CA ALA A 97 6.92 5.17 11.85
C ALA A 97 7.02 6.43 12.70
N ASP A 98 5.93 7.21 12.78
CA ASP A 98 5.81 8.40 13.60
C ASP A 98 5.47 8.09 15.08
N GLY A 99 5.36 6.81 15.45
CA GLY A 99 5.10 6.37 16.82
C GLY A 99 3.66 6.58 17.31
N MET A 100 2.72 6.81 16.39
CA MET A 100 1.31 7.07 16.69
C MET A 100 0.54 5.78 17.00
N LEU A 101 1.03 4.63 16.54
CA LEU A 101 0.46 3.32 16.80
C LEU A 101 1.54 2.23 16.85
N ASP A 102 1.31 1.21 17.66
CA ASP A 102 1.97 -0.10 17.61
C ASP A 102 1.13 -1.06 16.75
N LEU A 103 1.79 -1.77 15.83
CA LEU A 103 1.14 -2.75 14.96
C LEU A 103 0.63 -3.98 15.72
N ASP A 104 1.26 -4.27 16.87
CA ASP A 104 0.99 -5.47 17.67
C ASP A 104 0.08 -5.20 18.88
N ALA A 105 -0.21 -3.93 19.18
CA ALA A 105 -1.22 -3.58 20.17
C ALA A 105 -2.63 -3.93 19.66
N PRO A 106 -3.49 -4.54 20.49
CA PRO A 106 -4.90 -4.72 20.16
C PRO A 106 -5.60 -3.39 19.86
N LEU A 107 -6.46 -3.38 18.84
CA LEU A 107 -7.23 -2.20 18.43
C LEU A 107 -8.10 -1.66 19.58
N ALA A 108 -8.62 -2.55 20.43
CA ALA A 108 -9.40 -2.20 21.60
C ALA A 108 -8.60 -1.37 22.64
N GLU A 109 -7.28 -1.46 22.67
CA GLU A 109 -6.44 -0.69 23.60
C GLU A 109 -6.36 0.81 23.23
N TYR A 110 -6.69 1.16 21.98
CA TYR A 110 -6.86 2.54 21.53
C TYR A 110 -8.23 3.13 21.90
N GLY A 111 -9.06 2.41 22.67
CA GLY A 111 -10.39 2.89 23.06
C GLY A 111 -11.40 2.93 21.90
N LEU A 112 -11.12 2.19 20.82
CA LEU A 112 -12.03 2.04 19.68
C LEU A 112 -13.17 1.08 20.01
N GLU A 113 -14.37 1.44 19.55
CA GLU A 113 -15.49 0.51 19.47
C GLU A 113 -15.45 -0.21 18.11
N PRO A 114 -15.72 -1.53 18.07
CA PRO A 114 -15.62 -2.29 16.85
C PRO A 114 -16.66 -1.84 15.82
N THR A 115 -16.22 -1.60 14.58
CA THR A 115 -17.12 -1.25 13.47
C THR A 115 -17.58 -2.47 12.66
N ALA A 116 -17.04 -3.64 12.97
CA ALA A 116 -17.42 -4.93 12.41
C ALA A 116 -17.73 -5.96 13.50
N ASP A 117 -18.38 -7.06 13.12
CA ASP A 117 -18.54 -8.19 14.03
C ASP A 117 -17.24 -8.99 14.11
N TRP A 118 -16.52 -8.78 15.21
CA TRP A 118 -15.29 -9.49 15.57
C TRP A 118 -15.56 -10.64 16.54
N GLY A 119 -16.82 -10.88 16.91
CA GLY A 119 -17.21 -11.87 17.90
C GLY A 119 -16.41 -11.74 19.20
N PRO A 120 -16.00 -12.87 19.83
CA PRO A 120 -15.23 -12.84 21.07
C PRO A 120 -13.78 -12.38 20.89
N TYR A 121 -13.32 -12.17 19.65
CA TYR A 121 -11.92 -11.93 19.35
C TYR A 121 -11.55 -10.46 19.26
N TRP A 122 -12.52 -9.52 19.35
CA TRP A 122 -12.24 -8.07 19.32
C TRP A 122 -11.05 -7.64 20.20
N PRO A 123 -10.93 -8.10 21.47
CA PRO A 123 -9.82 -7.70 22.34
C PRO A 123 -8.44 -8.20 21.88
N LEU A 124 -8.37 -9.03 20.83
CA LEU A 124 -7.15 -9.65 20.31
C LEU A 124 -6.80 -9.18 18.88
N VAL A 125 -7.70 -8.48 18.20
CA VAL A 125 -7.46 -8.02 16.82
C VAL A 125 -6.44 -6.88 16.88
N THR A 126 -5.39 -6.96 16.06
CA THR A 126 -4.32 -5.96 15.99
C THR A 126 -4.25 -5.40 14.58
N THR A 127 -3.58 -4.27 14.41
CA THR A 127 -3.29 -3.68 13.10
C THR A 127 -2.53 -4.67 12.21
N ARG A 128 -1.55 -5.41 12.76
CA ARG A 128 -0.80 -6.44 12.02
C ARG A 128 -1.72 -7.54 11.49
N HIS A 129 -2.70 -7.99 12.27
CA HIS A 129 -3.65 -9.00 11.83
C HIS A 129 -4.45 -8.55 10.59
N LEU A 130 -4.91 -7.29 10.57
CA LEU A 130 -5.66 -6.73 9.43
C LEU A 130 -4.78 -6.51 8.20
N LEU A 131 -3.57 -5.96 8.37
CA LEU A 131 -2.64 -5.74 7.26
C LEU A 131 -2.18 -7.04 6.60
N SER A 132 -2.05 -8.11 7.38
CA SER A 132 -1.62 -9.44 6.89
C SER A 132 -2.79 -10.35 6.53
N MET A 133 -4.04 -9.89 6.65
CA MET A 133 -5.25 -10.64 6.28
C MET A 133 -5.34 -11.97 7.05
N VAL A 134 -5.04 -11.94 8.35
CA VAL A 134 -5.11 -13.10 9.26
C VAL A 134 -5.98 -12.81 10.49
N SER A 135 -6.91 -11.86 10.37
CA SER A 135 -7.81 -11.47 11.47
C SER A 135 -8.73 -12.61 11.94
N GLY A 136 -9.00 -13.59 11.08
CA GLY A 136 -9.99 -14.63 11.31
C GLY A 136 -11.45 -14.14 11.20
N LEU A 137 -11.69 -12.87 10.82
CA LEU A 137 -13.00 -12.24 10.62
C LEU A 137 -13.99 -12.46 11.78
N GLY A 138 -13.48 -12.53 13.01
CA GLY A 138 -14.29 -12.83 14.19
C GLY A 138 -14.79 -14.28 14.31
N GLN A 139 -14.48 -15.13 13.32
CA GLN A 139 -14.86 -16.54 13.28
C GLN A 139 -13.78 -17.46 13.85
N LYS A 140 -12.52 -17.02 13.81
CA LYS A 140 -11.35 -17.75 14.30
C LYS A 140 -10.45 -16.82 15.10
N PRO A 141 -9.61 -17.37 16.01
CA PRO A 141 -8.62 -16.54 16.69
C PRO A 141 -7.70 -15.84 15.66
N PRO A 142 -7.42 -14.53 15.83
CA PRO A 142 -6.49 -13.81 14.96
C PRO A 142 -5.12 -14.48 14.90
N GLY A 143 -4.47 -14.43 13.74
CA GLY A 143 -3.16 -15.04 13.47
C GLY A 143 -3.19 -16.53 13.14
N THR A 144 -4.35 -17.20 13.20
CA THR A 144 -4.43 -18.67 13.00
C THR A 144 -4.79 -19.09 11.58
N ALA A 145 -5.39 -18.21 10.79
CA ALA A 145 -5.78 -18.51 9.41
C ALA A 145 -5.83 -17.24 8.57
N PHE A 146 -5.44 -17.36 7.30
CA PHE A 146 -5.71 -16.33 6.31
C PHE A 146 -7.22 -16.17 6.11
N ALA A 147 -7.69 -14.93 6.14
CA ALA A 147 -9.03 -14.52 5.77
C ALA A 147 -8.93 -13.19 5.02
N TYR A 148 -9.52 -13.10 3.84
CA TYR A 148 -9.45 -11.88 3.05
C TYR A 148 -10.31 -10.78 3.70
N ASP A 149 -9.65 -9.88 4.42
CA ASP A 149 -10.30 -8.76 5.12
C ASP A 149 -10.71 -7.68 4.12
N SER A 150 -11.99 -7.32 4.15
CA SER A 150 -12.58 -6.29 3.31
C SER A 150 -13.84 -5.72 3.97
N GLY A 151 -14.43 -4.68 3.38
CA GLY A 151 -15.61 -4.05 3.97
C GLY A 151 -15.31 -3.50 5.36
N SER A 152 -16.26 -3.65 6.28
CA SER A 152 -16.17 -3.13 7.65
C SER A 152 -14.96 -3.66 8.42
N HIS A 153 -14.61 -4.94 8.27
CA HIS A 153 -13.47 -5.55 8.97
C HIS A 153 -12.15 -4.85 8.64
N LEU A 154 -11.91 -4.51 7.37
CA LEU A 154 -10.68 -3.78 7.01
C LEU A 154 -10.80 -2.27 7.26
N GLN A 155 -12.00 -1.70 7.16
CA GLN A 155 -12.25 -0.27 7.42
C GLN A 155 -11.95 0.14 8.86
N GLU A 156 -11.85 -0.81 9.79
CA GLU A 156 -11.33 -0.59 11.15
C GLU A 156 -9.97 0.16 11.15
N LEU A 157 -9.10 -0.10 10.16
CA LEU A 157 -7.82 0.61 10.01
C LEU A 157 -7.98 2.10 9.72
N ILE A 158 -9.06 2.51 9.05
CA ILE A 158 -9.33 3.92 8.76
C ILE A 158 -9.79 4.62 10.04
N TRP A 159 -10.62 3.97 10.86
CA TRP A 159 -11.05 4.50 12.15
C TRP A 159 -9.88 4.63 13.13
N LEU A 160 -8.98 3.64 13.15
CA LEU A 160 -7.72 3.74 13.89
C LEU A 160 -6.90 4.96 13.44
N LEU A 161 -6.68 5.11 12.13
CA LEU A 161 -5.94 6.26 11.59
C LEU A 161 -6.56 7.58 11.99
N GLU A 162 -7.88 7.72 11.87
CA GLU A 162 -8.60 8.93 12.28
C GLU A 162 -8.44 9.22 13.77
N HIS A 163 -8.51 8.18 14.61
CA HIS A 163 -8.35 8.31 16.05
C HIS A 163 -6.95 8.80 16.42
N VAL A 164 -5.90 8.09 15.98
CA VAL A 164 -4.51 8.39 16.38
C VAL A 164 -3.99 9.69 15.77
N THR A 165 -4.54 10.13 14.63
CA THR A 165 -4.13 11.40 14.00
C THR A 165 -4.81 12.63 14.61
N ARG A 166 -6.02 12.48 15.15
CA ARG A 166 -6.70 13.57 15.89
C ARG A 166 -6.09 13.82 17.26
N GLU A 167 -5.57 12.80 17.92
CA GLU A 167 -4.90 12.97 19.22
C GLU A 167 -3.51 13.62 19.10
N ALA A 168 -2.90 13.60 17.91
CA ALA A 168 -1.60 14.21 17.65
C ALA A 168 -1.66 15.72 17.33
N SER A 169 -2.87 16.31 17.19
CA SER A 169 -3.10 17.74 16.91
C SER A 169 -3.56 18.51 18.14
#